data_AF-A0A9E5CKV8-F1
#
_entry.id   AF-A0A9E5CKV8-F1
#
_cell.length_a   1.000
_cell.length_b   1.000
_cell.length_c   1.000
_cell.angle_alpha   90.00
_cell.angle_beta   90.00
_cell.angle_gamma   90.00
#
_symmetry.space_group_name_H-M   'P 1'
#
loop_
_entity.id
_entity.type
_entity.pdbx_description
1 polymer ?
#
loop_
_entity_poly.entity_id
_entity_poly.type
_entity_poly.pdbx_seq_one_letter_code
_entity_poly.pdbx_strand_id
1 'polypeptide(L)'
;MVRLSNNAGNPRSTTANPPGARAAGFRKLLQLLRLWLSRFFSPRTEDSPRLRLLGLASLWLAAFGMSWVGGSLWLSLGGGALGTLGHWVSWRWRHQPSRLRPVLIVVSVMALAFLMRFKVLEIFSGDWLPAGHFLVLVLALASFDLRTRGGLYTSLGMSGIVLFFASQQAFDVSFGMFVVGFVVLILAFLSVTFLEDGIRGAQVHWVHGRPTALIYWIGTACAVFTLAGVAFWLMPRGQSAFIRPAQVTILPYTASTIKEAPPLPEIVPGDASETPEETIGSLSAAPALGDGAPRRSEEPRNPDEPFNPVVLFVRSKVASYWRGQTLERFD
;
A
#
# COMPACT_ATOMS: atom_id res chain seq x y z
N MET A 1 71.06 -44.22 28.96
CA MET A 1 70.22 -43.74 30.08
C MET A 1 69.36 -42.56 29.58
N VAL A 2 68.30 -42.82 28.82
CA VAL A 2 67.33 -41.79 28.37
C VAL A 2 65.92 -42.40 28.48
N ARG A 3 64.97 -41.58 28.91
CA ARG A 3 63.71 -42.02 29.51
C ARG A 3 62.57 -41.97 28.49
N LEU A 4 61.94 -43.11 28.22
CA LEU A 4 60.64 -43.16 27.55
C LEU A 4 59.56 -42.64 28.52
N SER A 5 58.65 -41.80 28.04
CA SER A 5 57.35 -41.59 28.69
C SER A 5 56.29 -41.24 27.64
N ASN A 6 55.38 -42.20 27.43
CA ASN A 6 54.14 -41.95 26.71
C ASN A 6 53.36 -40.81 27.38
N ASN A 7 52.62 -40.04 26.58
CA ASN A 7 51.38 -39.43 27.06
C ASN A 7 50.36 -39.31 25.93
N ALA A 8 49.39 -40.24 25.89
CA ALA A 8 48.32 -40.25 24.91
C ALA A 8 47.15 -39.37 25.41
N GLY A 9 47.16 -38.10 25.01
CA GLY A 9 46.09 -37.13 25.33
C GLY A 9 44.99 -37.10 24.29
N ASN A 10 43.81 -37.63 24.63
CA ASN A 10 42.63 -37.71 23.74
C ASN A 10 41.96 -36.33 23.53
N PRO A 11 41.92 -35.77 22.30
CA PRO A 11 41.27 -34.49 22.03
C PRO A 11 39.75 -34.64 21.87
N ARG A 12 39.01 -34.71 22.99
CA ARG A 12 37.55 -34.46 22.98
C ARG A 12 37.29 -32.97 22.75
N SER A 13 37.25 -32.55 21.48
CA SER A 13 36.87 -31.20 21.07
C SER A 13 35.35 -31.00 21.22
N THR A 14 34.89 -30.74 22.44
CA THR A 14 33.50 -30.36 22.71
C THR A 14 33.23 -28.98 22.11
N THR A 15 32.64 -28.94 20.91
CA THR A 15 32.31 -27.69 20.20
C THR A 15 31.12 -27.00 20.87
N ALA A 16 31.38 -26.32 21.99
CA ALA A 16 30.42 -25.45 22.66
C ALA A 16 30.12 -24.24 21.75
N ASN A 17 28.94 -24.25 21.12
CA ASN A 17 28.48 -23.15 20.28
C ASN A 17 28.43 -21.84 21.10
N PRO A 18 29.19 -20.78 20.75
CA PRO A 18 29.25 -19.58 21.57
C PRO A 18 27.90 -18.84 21.54
N PRO A 19 27.26 -18.56 22.70
CA PRO A 19 25.90 -18.00 22.75
C PRO A 19 25.77 -16.58 22.19
N GLY A 20 26.88 -15.92 21.81
CA GLY A 20 26.90 -14.56 21.27
C GLY A 20 26.51 -14.42 19.79
N ALA A 21 26.54 -15.50 18.98
CA ALA A 21 26.39 -15.39 17.52
C ALA A 21 25.01 -14.82 17.08
N ARG A 22 23.93 -15.24 17.74
CA ARG A 22 22.56 -14.75 17.45
C ARG A 22 22.39 -13.25 17.79
N ALA A 23 23.03 -12.78 18.86
CA ALA A 23 22.97 -11.38 19.30
C ALA A 23 23.78 -10.41 18.40
N ALA A 24 24.72 -10.92 17.60
CA ALA A 24 25.44 -10.13 16.60
C ALA A 24 24.59 -9.92 15.32
N GLY A 25 23.91 -10.98 14.85
CA GLY A 25 23.01 -10.91 13.69
C GLY A 25 21.86 -9.92 13.90
N PHE A 26 21.18 -9.99 15.06
CA PHE A 26 20.07 -9.08 15.38
C PHE A 26 20.50 -7.61 15.42
N ARG A 27 21.69 -7.29 15.96
CA ARG A 27 22.22 -5.92 15.99
C ARG A 27 22.54 -5.39 14.59
N LYS A 28 23.10 -6.21 13.69
CA LYS A 28 23.30 -5.82 12.28
C LYS A 28 21.96 -5.59 11.57
N LEU A 29 20.96 -6.46 11.78
CA LEU A 29 19.62 -6.29 11.22
C LEU A 29 18.99 -4.97 11.69
N LEU A 30 19.07 -4.66 13.00
CA LEU A 30 18.54 -3.41 13.55
C LEU A 30 19.24 -2.16 12.98
N GLN A 31 20.56 -2.23 12.75
CA GLN A 31 21.32 -1.15 12.12
C GLN A 31 20.94 -0.95 10.66
N LEU A 32 20.80 -2.04 9.88
CA LEU A 32 20.34 -1.98 8.50
C LEU A 32 18.92 -1.43 8.40
N LEU A 33 18.01 -1.88 9.28
CA LEU A 33 16.65 -1.36 9.37
C LEU A 33 16.65 0.15 9.71
N ARG A 34 17.43 0.58 10.70
CA ARG A 34 17.56 2.00 11.07
C ARG A 34 18.12 2.86 9.94
N LEU A 35 19.14 2.37 9.22
CA LEU A 35 19.70 3.05 8.05
C LEU A 35 18.67 3.17 6.93
N TRP A 36 17.94 2.09 6.65
CA TRP A 36 16.85 2.06 5.67
C TRP A 36 15.74 3.05 6.02
N LEU A 37 15.20 3.02 7.25
CA LEU A 37 14.21 4.01 7.72
C LEU A 37 14.75 5.44 7.61
N SER A 38 15.97 5.71 8.07
CA SER A 38 16.55 7.06 8.04
C SER A 38 16.64 7.69 6.64
N ARG A 39 16.61 6.86 5.60
CA ARG A 39 16.58 7.29 4.20
C ARG A 39 15.21 7.83 3.77
N PHE A 40 14.12 7.27 4.29
CA PHE A 40 12.76 7.77 4.06
C PHE A 40 12.43 8.97 4.95
N PHE A 41 12.89 8.94 6.20
CA PHE A 41 12.70 10.02 7.18
C PHE A 41 13.75 11.13 7.04
N SER A 42 13.80 11.77 5.87
CA SER A 42 14.62 12.96 5.66
C SER A 42 14.13 14.10 6.57
N PRO A 43 15.00 14.69 7.42
CA PRO A 43 14.62 15.78 8.32
C PRO A 43 14.46 17.14 7.60
N ARG A 44 14.61 17.18 6.27
CA ARG A 44 14.38 18.39 5.47
C ARG A 44 12.91 18.83 5.59
N THR A 45 12.73 20.13 5.77
CA THR A 45 11.41 20.78 5.72
C THR A 45 10.79 20.60 4.34
N GLU A 46 9.50 20.25 4.29
CA GLU A 46 8.79 20.12 3.02
C GLU A 46 8.20 21.46 2.59
N ASP A 47 8.67 21.95 1.44
CA ASP A 47 8.34 23.23 0.80
C ASP A 47 7.46 23.09 -0.44
N SER A 48 7.15 21.88 -0.91
CA SER A 48 6.23 21.65 -2.01
C SER A 48 4.77 21.80 -1.56
N PRO A 49 4.01 22.71 -2.18
CA PRO A 49 2.57 22.79 -1.95
C PRO A 49 1.85 21.57 -2.55
N ARG A 50 2.41 20.92 -3.58
CA ARG A 50 1.79 19.79 -4.29
C ARG A 50 1.72 18.55 -3.39
N LEU A 51 2.82 18.19 -2.75
CA LEU A 51 2.87 17.06 -1.80
C LEU A 51 1.95 17.30 -0.59
N ARG A 52 1.89 18.54 -0.08
CA ARG A 52 0.99 18.90 1.02
C ARG A 52 -0.49 18.84 0.62
N LEU A 53 -0.83 19.21 -0.61
CA LEU A 53 -2.20 19.12 -1.13
C LEU A 53 -2.63 17.66 -1.35
N LEU A 54 -1.73 16.80 -1.85
CA LEU A 54 -1.98 15.36 -1.99
C LEU A 54 -2.16 14.67 -0.62
N GLY A 55 -1.34 15.01 0.38
CA GLY A 55 -1.53 14.54 1.75
C GLY A 55 -2.83 15.04 2.39
N LEU A 56 -3.25 16.27 2.09
CA LEU A 56 -4.52 16.80 2.57
C LEU A 56 -5.72 16.12 1.88
N ALA A 57 -5.60 15.82 0.59
CA ALA A 57 -6.60 15.05 -0.15
C ALA A 57 -6.74 13.62 0.40
N SER A 58 -5.64 12.97 0.80
CA SER A 58 -5.72 11.64 1.41
C SER A 58 -6.40 11.65 2.77
N LEU A 59 -6.19 12.71 3.57
CA LEU A 59 -6.87 12.91 4.84
C LEU A 59 -8.38 13.09 4.66
N TRP A 60 -8.81 13.92 3.70
CA TRP A 60 -10.23 14.10 3.38
C TRP A 60 -10.87 12.84 2.81
N LEU A 61 -10.18 12.13 1.92
CA LEU A 61 -10.69 10.87 1.37
C LEU A 61 -10.89 9.82 2.45
N ALA A 62 -9.97 9.72 3.42
CA ALA A 62 -10.11 8.84 4.57
C ALA A 62 -11.26 9.27 5.50
N ALA A 63 -11.44 10.56 5.76
CA ALA A 63 -12.54 11.08 6.55
C ALA A 63 -13.91 10.83 5.88
N PHE A 64 -14.03 11.10 4.58
CA PHE A 64 -15.26 10.80 3.82
C PHE A 64 -15.53 9.30 3.72
N GLY A 65 -14.50 8.48 3.49
CA GLY A 65 -14.63 7.02 3.51
C GLY A 65 -15.14 6.51 4.86
N MET A 66 -14.64 7.05 5.98
CA MET A 66 -15.13 6.72 7.32
C MET A 66 -16.60 7.14 7.53
N SER A 67 -16.99 8.32 7.05
CA SER A 67 -18.39 8.77 7.12
C SER A 67 -19.34 7.96 6.24
N TRP A 68 -18.88 7.51 5.07
CA TRP A 68 -19.68 6.74 4.10
C TRP A 68 -20.16 5.40 4.69
N VAL A 69 -19.30 4.78 5.49
CA VAL A 69 -19.52 3.47 6.12
C VAL A 69 -20.52 3.50 7.30
N GLY A 70 -21.14 4.66 7.56
CA GLY A 70 -22.03 4.88 8.71
C GLY A 70 -21.31 5.52 9.90
N GLY A 71 -20.06 5.98 9.73
CA GLY A 71 -19.40 6.83 10.69
C GLY A 71 -20.15 8.16 10.88
N SER A 72 -19.98 8.78 12.05
CA SER A 72 -20.56 10.08 12.34
C SER A 72 -19.98 11.14 11.39
N LEU A 73 -20.84 11.67 10.51
CA LEU A 73 -20.50 12.74 9.59
C LEU A 73 -19.90 13.94 10.32
N TRP A 74 -20.41 14.28 11.50
CA TRP A 74 -19.87 15.37 12.32
C TRP A 74 -18.44 15.12 12.82
N LEU A 75 -18.10 13.88 13.19
CA LEU A 75 -16.72 13.53 13.58
C LEU A 75 -15.79 13.51 12.36
N SER A 76 -16.28 13.06 11.21
CA SER A 76 -15.50 13.04 9.97
C SER A 76 -15.26 14.45 9.41
N LEU A 77 -16.27 15.32 9.37
CA LEU A 77 -16.15 16.73 8.99
C LEU A 77 -15.31 17.51 10.01
N GLY A 78 -15.52 17.28 11.32
CA GLY A 78 -14.74 17.90 12.39
C GLY A 78 -13.27 17.49 12.35
N GLY A 79 -12.96 16.21 12.16
CA GLY A 79 -11.62 15.70 11.96
C GLY A 79 -10.98 16.20 10.65
N GLY A 80 -11.73 16.26 9.56
CA GLY A 80 -11.31 16.84 8.29
C GLY A 80 -10.93 18.32 8.42
N ALA A 81 -11.78 19.13 9.05
CA ALA A 81 -11.55 20.55 9.31
C ALA A 81 -10.42 20.82 10.33
N LEU A 82 -10.29 19.98 11.36
CA LEU A 82 -9.15 20.04 12.27
C LEU A 82 -7.84 19.66 11.56
N GLY A 83 -7.91 18.71 10.61
CA GLY A 83 -6.82 18.30 9.73
C GLY A 83 -6.39 19.39 8.73
N THR A 84 -7.33 20.08 8.07
CA THR A 84 -7.00 21.23 7.20
C THR A 84 -6.32 22.34 8.00
N LEU A 85 -6.82 22.63 9.21
CA LEU A 85 -6.22 23.60 10.10
C LEU A 85 -4.80 23.19 10.50
N GLY A 86 -4.58 21.92 10.86
CA GLY A 86 -3.25 21.41 11.18
C GLY A 86 -2.27 21.46 10.01
N HIS A 87 -2.70 21.08 8.79
CA HIS A 87 -1.91 21.27 7.56
C HIS A 87 -1.53 22.74 7.33
N TRP A 88 -2.47 23.67 7.53
CA TRP A 88 -2.25 25.11 7.34
C TRP A 88 -1.32 25.72 8.41
N VAL A 89 -1.54 25.40 9.69
CA VAL A 89 -0.67 25.79 10.81
C VAL A 89 0.75 25.24 10.61
N SER A 90 0.86 23.95 10.25
CA SER A 90 2.13 23.29 9.93
C SER A 90 2.88 24.01 8.80
N TRP A 91 2.18 24.41 7.73
CA TRP A 91 2.76 25.17 6.62
C TRP A 91 3.23 26.57 7.02
N ARG A 92 2.37 27.30 7.75
CA ARG A 92 2.59 28.71 8.15
C ARG A 92 3.81 28.88 9.06
N TRP A 93 4.08 27.88 9.91
CA TRP A 93 5.16 27.91 10.89
C TRP A 93 6.24 26.83 10.68
N ARG A 94 6.40 26.32 9.45
CA ARG A 94 7.37 25.24 9.14
C ARG A 94 8.82 25.59 9.48
N HIS A 95 9.21 26.86 9.32
CA HIS A 95 10.58 27.35 9.56
C HIS A 95 10.90 27.69 11.03
N GLN A 96 9.93 27.59 11.96
CA GLN A 96 10.14 27.91 13.37
C GLN A 96 10.23 26.64 14.23
N PRO A 97 11.43 26.20 14.65
CA PRO A 97 11.61 25.01 15.48
C PRO A 97 11.07 25.28 16.89
N SER A 98 9.96 24.62 17.25
CA SER A 98 9.26 24.82 18.51
C SER A 98 9.21 23.51 19.29
N ARG A 99 9.94 23.40 20.40
CA ARG A 99 9.95 22.18 21.24
C ARG A 99 8.59 21.87 21.88
N LEU A 100 7.73 22.88 22.06
CA LEU A 100 6.42 22.75 22.69
C LEU A 100 5.35 22.07 21.82
N ARG A 101 5.38 22.24 20.48
CA ARG A 101 4.34 21.67 19.61
C ARG A 101 4.25 20.13 19.64
N PRO A 102 5.35 19.34 19.52
CA PRO A 102 5.23 17.89 19.63
C PRO A 102 4.75 17.45 21.02
N VAL A 103 5.14 18.16 22.09
CA VAL A 103 4.63 17.91 23.45
C VAL A 103 3.12 18.14 23.52
N LEU A 104 2.63 19.27 23.00
CA LEU A 104 1.20 19.56 22.95
C LEU A 104 0.43 18.51 22.14
N ILE A 105 0.94 18.09 20.97
CA ILE A 105 0.28 17.06 20.15
C ILE A 105 0.24 15.71 20.88
N VAL A 106 1.33 15.28 21.53
CA VAL A 106 1.34 14.05 22.34
C VAL A 106 0.37 14.14 23.51
N VAL A 107 0.31 15.27 24.21
CA VAL A 107 -0.67 15.50 25.29
C VAL A 107 -2.11 15.50 24.77
N SER A 108 -2.39 16.14 23.62
CA SER A 108 -3.71 16.12 23.00
C SER A 108 -4.13 14.71 22.55
N VAL A 109 -3.22 13.92 21.96
CA VAL A 109 -3.50 12.54 21.57
C VAL A 109 -3.72 11.66 22.81
N MET A 110 -2.95 11.84 23.88
CA MET A 110 -3.13 11.11 25.14
C MET A 110 -4.45 11.47 25.83
N ALA A 111 -4.81 12.76 25.85
CA ALA A 111 -6.10 13.22 26.37
C ALA A 111 -7.28 12.68 25.54
N LEU A 112 -7.16 12.69 24.21
CA LEU A 112 -8.15 12.10 23.31
C LEU A 112 -8.31 10.59 23.55
N ALA A 113 -7.20 9.86 23.70
CA ALA A 113 -7.23 8.42 24.02
C ALA A 113 -7.90 8.14 25.38
N PHE A 114 -7.66 8.99 26.38
CA PHE A 114 -8.31 8.90 27.69
C PHE A 114 -9.82 9.18 27.60
N LEU A 115 -10.23 10.21 26.84
CA LEU A 115 -11.65 10.56 26.63
C LEU A 115 -12.39 9.46 25.85
N MET A 116 -11.78 8.93 24.79
CA MET A 116 -12.36 7.87 23.95
C MET A 116 -12.21 6.47 24.53
N ARG A 117 -11.54 6.27 25.69
CA ARG A 117 -11.17 4.95 26.21
C ARG A 117 -12.34 3.95 26.26
N PHE A 118 -13.51 4.40 26.71
CA PHE A 118 -14.69 3.53 26.81
C PHE A 118 -15.27 3.16 25.45
N LYS A 119 -15.18 4.07 24.47
CA LYS A 119 -15.56 3.82 23.08
C LYS A 119 -14.57 2.93 22.33
N VAL A 120 -13.29 3.00 22.67
CA VAL A 120 -12.26 2.09 22.14
C VAL A 120 -12.43 0.67 22.72
N LEU A 121 -13.05 0.48 23.89
CA LEU A 121 -13.35 -0.86 24.41
C LEU A 121 -14.48 -1.57 23.63
N GLU A 122 -15.36 -0.83 22.93
CA GLU A 122 -16.41 -1.41 22.06
C GLU A 122 -15.82 -2.19 20.86
N ILE A 123 -14.53 -2.01 20.56
CA ILE A 123 -13.76 -2.82 19.60
C ILE A 123 -13.69 -4.29 20.03
N PHE A 124 -13.62 -4.58 21.33
CA PHE A 124 -13.57 -5.96 21.83
C PHE A 124 -14.92 -6.69 21.69
N SER A 125 -16.02 -5.96 21.48
CA SER A 125 -17.32 -6.50 21.06
C SER A 125 -17.46 -6.67 19.53
N GLY A 126 -16.41 -6.36 18.76
CA GLY A 126 -16.39 -6.51 17.30
C GLY A 126 -16.87 -5.29 16.50
N ASP A 127 -17.18 -4.16 17.16
CA ASP A 127 -17.50 -2.91 16.46
C ASP A 127 -16.23 -2.09 16.20
N TRP A 128 -15.83 -1.99 14.94
CA TRP A 128 -14.65 -1.25 14.50
C TRP A 128 -14.90 0.24 14.29
N LEU A 129 -16.16 0.69 14.29
CA LEU A 129 -16.53 2.08 13.99
C LEU A 129 -15.94 3.10 14.98
N PRO A 130 -15.91 2.86 16.31
CA PRO A 130 -15.25 3.76 17.25
C PRO A 130 -13.73 3.86 17.05
N ALA A 131 -13.09 2.78 16.60
CA ALA A 131 -11.66 2.77 16.26
C ALA A 131 -11.35 3.74 15.12
N GLY A 132 -12.16 3.68 14.05
CA GLY A 132 -12.04 4.56 12.90
C GLY A 132 -12.23 6.04 13.26
N HIS A 133 -13.23 6.37 14.09
CA HIS A 133 -13.41 7.74 14.59
C HIS A 133 -12.20 8.24 15.41
N PHE A 134 -11.67 7.40 16.32
CA PHE A 134 -10.48 7.74 17.08
C PHE A 134 -9.28 7.97 16.15
N LEU A 135 -9.07 7.11 15.16
CA LEU A 135 -7.97 7.23 14.19
C LEU A 135 -8.09 8.48 13.30
N VAL A 136 -9.30 8.87 12.87
CA VAL A 136 -9.53 10.13 12.14
C VAL A 136 -9.12 11.33 12.99
N LEU A 137 -9.48 11.35 14.28
CA LEU A 137 -9.11 12.43 15.19
C LEU A 137 -7.61 12.44 15.54
N VAL A 138 -6.98 11.27 15.70
CA VAL A 138 -5.52 11.16 15.86
C VAL A 138 -4.78 11.62 14.61
N LEU A 139 -5.26 11.27 13.41
CA LEU A 139 -4.73 11.75 12.13
C LEU A 139 -4.86 13.28 12.02
N ALA A 140 -5.99 13.85 12.42
CA ALA A 140 -6.20 15.30 12.47
C ALA A 140 -5.22 15.99 13.44
N LEU A 141 -5.00 15.45 14.64
CA LEU A 141 -4.02 15.97 15.60
C LEU A 141 -2.57 15.82 15.11
N ALA A 142 -2.22 14.69 14.49
CA ALA A 142 -0.91 14.46 13.91
C ALA A 142 -0.60 15.42 12.75
N SER A 143 -1.63 15.92 12.05
CA SER A 143 -1.46 16.86 10.93
C SER A 143 -0.75 18.18 11.32
N PHE A 144 -0.78 18.56 12.61
CA PHE A 144 -0.11 19.75 13.12
C PHE A 144 1.43 19.65 13.12
N ASP A 145 2.03 18.47 12.96
CA ASP A 145 3.50 18.30 12.87
C ASP A 145 4.01 17.86 11.48
N LEU A 146 3.23 18.10 10.42
CA LEU A 146 3.61 17.80 9.03
C LEU A 146 4.66 18.75 8.44
N ARG A 147 5.77 18.95 9.17
CA ARG A 147 6.86 19.85 8.76
C ARG A 147 7.82 19.17 7.79
N THR A 148 8.09 17.89 8.04
CA THR A 148 9.05 17.07 7.29
C THR A 148 8.34 16.19 6.27
N ARG A 149 9.11 15.72 5.28
CA ARG A 149 8.67 14.69 4.33
C ARG A 149 8.19 13.42 5.02
N GLY A 150 8.94 12.97 6.03
CA GLY A 150 8.58 11.83 6.87
C GLY A 150 7.18 11.97 7.47
N GLY A 151 6.83 13.17 7.94
CA GLY A 151 5.48 13.47 8.45
C GLY A 151 4.39 13.24 7.41
N LEU A 152 4.57 13.71 6.17
CA LEU A 152 3.60 13.50 5.09
C LEU A 152 3.44 12.02 4.72
N TYR A 153 4.54 11.25 4.68
CA TYR A 153 4.47 9.79 4.51
C TYR A 153 3.69 9.13 5.64
N THR A 154 3.87 9.56 6.90
CA THR A 154 3.12 8.99 8.03
C THR A 154 1.65 9.39 8.02
N SER A 155 1.28 10.62 7.60
CA SER A 155 -0.14 10.97 7.45
C SER A 155 -0.80 10.21 6.30
N LEU A 156 -0.07 9.96 5.21
CA LEU A 156 -0.54 9.13 4.09
C LEU A 156 -0.81 7.69 4.59
N GLY A 157 0.15 7.09 5.31
CA GLY A 157 0.00 5.76 5.93
C GLY A 157 -1.14 5.68 6.94
N MET A 158 -1.26 6.67 7.84
CA MET A 158 -2.37 6.76 8.81
C MET A 158 -3.73 6.95 8.14
N SER A 159 -3.81 7.69 7.02
CA SER A 159 -5.03 7.79 6.20
C SER A 159 -5.43 6.42 5.61
N GLY A 160 -4.43 5.61 5.21
CA GLY A 160 -4.65 4.24 4.76
C GLY A 160 -5.12 3.30 5.88
N ILE A 161 -4.61 3.48 7.10
CA ILE A 161 -5.08 2.74 8.29
C ILE A 161 -6.54 3.09 8.61
N VAL A 162 -6.92 4.38 8.53
CA VAL A 162 -8.33 4.80 8.68
C VAL A 162 -9.21 4.10 7.64
N LEU A 163 -8.82 4.11 6.36
CA LEU A 163 -9.57 3.44 5.29
C LEU A 163 -9.60 1.91 5.47
N PHE A 164 -8.57 1.30 6.04
CA PHE A 164 -8.58 -0.12 6.40
C PHE A 164 -9.66 -0.41 7.45
N PHE A 165 -9.76 0.35 8.53
CA PHE A 165 -10.83 0.15 9.53
C PHE A 165 -12.23 0.42 8.95
N ALA A 166 -12.38 1.42 8.07
CA ALA A 166 -13.64 1.61 7.34
C ALA A 166 -13.98 0.41 6.44
N SER A 167 -12.99 -0.19 5.77
CA SER A 167 -13.21 -1.38 4.92
C SER A 167 -13.69 -2.63 5.67
N GLN A 168 -13.33 -2.79 6.95
CA GLN A 168 -13.79 -3.94 7.76
C GLN A 168 -15.29 -3.86 8.07
N GLN A 169 -15.87 -2.66 8.05
CA GLN A 169 -17.26 -2.41 8.39
C GLN A 169 -18.17 -2.31 7.14
N ALA A 170 -17.61 -1.99 5.96
CA ALA A 170 -18.34 -1.99 4.68
C ALA A 170 -17.67 -2.86 3.61
N PHE A 171 -18.27 -4.04 3.39
CA PHE A 171 -17.98 -4.92 2.24
C PHE A 171 -18.79 -4.55 0.98
N ASP A 172 -19.15 -3.28 0.82
CA ASP A 172 -19.92 -2.81 -0.34
C ASP A 172 -19.01 -2.40 -1.50
N VAL A 173 -19.46 -2.66 -2.73
CA VAL A 173 -18.79 -2.28 -3.98
C VAL A 173 -18.59 -0.75 -4.04
N SER A 174 -19.53 0.02 -3.48
CA SER A 174 -19.40 1.49 -3.38
C SER A 174 -18.13 1.90 -2.61
N PHE A 175 -17.76 1.19 -1.54
CA PHE A 175 -16.57 1.52 -0.74
C PHE A 175 -15.27 1.34 -1.54
N GLY A 176 -15.27 0.46 -2.55
CA GLY A 176 -14.16 0.27 -3.48
C GLY A 176 -13.67 1.56 -4.14
N MET A 177 -14.54 2.55 -4.37
CA MET A 177 -14.15 3.84 -4.95
C MET A 177 -13.20 4.63 -4.05
N PHE A 178 -13.33 4.53 -2.72
CA PHE A 178 -12.42 5.19 -1.77
C PHE A 178 -11.06 4.50 -1.73
N VAL A 179 -11.02 3.17 -1.78
CA VAL A 179 -9.77 2.40 -1.85
C VAL A 179 -9.02 2.71 -3.15
N VAL A 180 -9.73 2.67 -4.29
CA VAL A 180 -9.17 3.00 -5.61
C VAL A 180 -8.66 4.45 -5.64
N GLY A 181 -9.47 5.42 -5.18
CA GLY A 181 -9.05 6.82 -5.07
C GLY A 181 -7.83 7.02 -4.17
N PHE A 182 -7.73 6.26 -3.08
CA PHE A 182 -6.61 6.36 -2.14
C PHE A 182 -5.31 5.80 -2.72
N VAL A 183 -5.38 4.67 -3.43
CA VAL A 183 -4.21 4.13 -4.14
C VAL A 183 -3.77 5.10 -5.25
N VAL A 184 -4.69 5.72 -5.99
CA VAL A 184 -4.36 6.79 -6.95
C VAL A 184 -3.65 7.97 -6.26
N LEU A 185 -4.09 8.39 -5.08
CA LEU A 185 -3.42 9.44 -4.30
C LEU A 185 -2.03 9.02 -3.81
N ILE A 186 -1.83 7.78 -3.36
CA ILE A 186 -0.50 7.26 -3.00
C ILE A 186 0.43 7.29 -4.22
N LEU A 187 -0.04 6.76 -5.36
CA LEU A 187 0.70 6.74 -6.61
C LEU A 187 1.09 8.14 -7.07
N ALA A 188 0.14 9.10 -7.04
CA ALA A 188 0.41 10.49 -7.36
C ALA A 188 1.43 11.11 -6.39
N PHE A 189 1.29 10.88 -5.09
CA PHE A 189 2.22 11.37 -4.06
C PHE A 189 3.65 10.84 -4.26
N LEU A 190 3.80 9.53 -4.47
CA LEU A 190 5.09 8.90 -4.76
C LEU A 190 5.69 9.46 -6.05
N SER A 191 4.90 9.53 -7.12
CA SER A 191 5.35 10.00 -8.44
C SER A 191 5.80 11.46 -8.41
N VAL A 192 5.07 12.34 -7.72
CA VAL A 192 5.48 13.74 -7.51
C VAL A 192 6.73 13.82 -6.63
N THR A 193 6.84 13.00 -5.58
CA THR A 193 8.04 13.02 -4.71
C THR A 193 9.29 12.57 -5.46
N PHE A 194 9.20 11.51 -6.28
CA PHE A 194 10.32 11.10 -7.13
C PHE A 194 10.72 12.17 -8.15
N LEU A 195 9.75 12.88 -8.74
CA LEU A 195 10.02 13.97 -9.68
C LEU A 195 10.73 15.15 -8.98
N GLU A 196 10.25 15.56 -7.81
CA GLU A 196 10.86 16.64 -7.05
C GLU A 196 12.26 16.27 -6.53
N ASP A 197 12.50 15.01 -6.17
CA ASP A 197 13.79 14.52 -5.70
C ASP A 197 14.79 14.36 -6.84
N GLY A 198 14.35 13.97 -8.02
CA GLY A 198 15.14 14.03 -9.24
C GLY A 198 15.58 15.46 -9.56
N ILE A 199 14.65 16.42 -9.55
CA ILE A 199 14.95 17.84 -9.87
C ILE A 199 15.86 18.47 -8.82
N ARG A 200 15.62 18.25 -7.52
CA ARG A 200 16.43 18.86 -6.44
C ARG A 200 17.76 18.14 -6.19
N GLY A 201 17.87 16.87 -6.56
CA GLY A 201 19.10 16.07 -6.43
C GLY A 201 20.08 16.21 -7.60
N ALA A 202 19.58 16.49 -8.80
CA ALA A 202 20.40 16.65 -10.00
C ALA A 202 21.04 18.05 -10.08
N GLN A 203 22.19 18.24 -9.42
CA GLN A 203 23.16 19.29 -9.80
C GLN A 203 23.90 18.92 -11.10
N VAL A 204 23.14 18.57 -12.14
CA VAL A 204 23.67 18.16 -13.45
C VAL A 204 23.00 19.00 -14.52
N HIS A 205 23.82 19.54 -15.42
CA HIS A 205 23.37 20.38 -16.53
C HIS A 205 22.38 19.59 -17.38
N TRP A 206 21.21 20.19 -17.66
CA TRP A 206 20.14 19.55 -18.42
C TRP A 206 20.56 19.34 -19.88
N VAL A 207 21.08 18.14 -20.18
CA VAL A 207 21.14 17.65 -21.56
C VAL A 207 19.69 17.50 -22.03
N HIS A 208 19.29 18.33 -22.99
CA HIS A 208 17.93 18.34 -23.52
C HIS A 208 17.63 17.02 -24.25
N GLY A 209 16.67 16.26 -23.73
CA GLY A 209 16.12 15.04 -24.35
C GLY A 209 16.50 13.74 -23.64
N ARG A 210 15.46 12.91 -23.37
CA ARG A 210 15.47 11.59 -22.70
C ARG A 210 15.59 11.61 -21.16
N PRO A 211 15.27 10.51 -20.45
CA PRO A 211 14.06 9.69 -20.57
C PRO A 211 13.33 9.56 -19.22
N THR A 212 13.65 10.38 -18.22
CA THR A 212 13.07 10.31 -16.86
C THR A 212 11.56 10.51 -16.85
N ALA A 213 11.03 11.37 -17.73
CA ALA A 213 9.60 11.48 -17.97
C ALA A 213 8.97 10.16 -18.45
N LEU A 214 9.68 9.38 -19.28
CA LEU A 214 9.18 8.11 -19.81
C LEU A 214 9.13 7.03 -18.70
N ILE A 215 10.13 6.99 -17.81
CA ILE A 215 10.12 6.10 -16.63
C ILE A 215 9.00 6.49 -15.66
N TYR A 216 8.78 7.79 -15.44
CA TYR A 216 7.64 8.32 -14.67
C TYR A 216 6.31 7.85 -15.28
N TRP A 217 6.09 8.06 -16.57
CA TRP A 217 4.85 7.66 -17.25
C TRP A 217 4.64 6.15 -17.28
N ILE A 218 5.69 5.34 -17.46
CA ILE A 218 5.60 3.87 -17.34
C ILE A 218 5.22 3.47 -15.92
N GLY A 219 5.81 4.10 -14.89
CA GLY A 219 5.45 3.85 -13.49
C GLY A 219 3.99 4.20 -13.20
N THR A 220 3.53 5.37 -13.64
CA THR A 220 2.13 5.79 -13.49
C THR A 220 1.18 4.87 -14.26
N ALA A 221 1.48 4.53 -15.51
CA ALA A 221 0.65 3.64 -16.33
C ALA A 221 0.57 2.23 -15.75
N CYS A 222 1.70 1.65 -15.33
CA CYS A 222 1.74 0.35 -14.66
C CYS A 222 0.89 0.36 -13.39
N ALA A 223 0.98 1.42 -12.59
CA ALA A 223 0.24 1.53 -11.34
C ALA A 223 -1.27 1.81 -11.53
N VAL A 224 -1.66 2.49 -12.63
CA VAL A 224 -3.06 2.58 -13.06
C VAL A 224 -3.58 1.24 -13.58
N PHE A 225 -2.75 0.45 -14.27
CA PHE A 225 -3.12 -0.89 -14.72
C PHE A 225 -3.26 -1.90 -13.57
N THR A 226 -2.38 -1.87 -12.56
CA THR A 226 -2.54 -2.73 -11.37
C THR A 226 -3.76 -2.33 -10.55
N LEU A 227 -4.01 -1.03 -10.40
CA LEU A 227 -5.24 -0.49 -9.80
C LEU A 227 -6.50 -0.97 -10.53
N ALA A 228 -6.54 -0.86 -11.87
CA ALA A 228 -7.65 -1.33 -12.68
C ALA A 228 -7.82 -2.86 -12.61
N GLY A 229 -6.71 -3.61 -12.59
CA GLY A 229 -6.71 -5.06 -12.41
C GLY A 229 -7.24 -5.48 -11.03
N VAL A 230 -6.85 -4.78 -9.96
CA VAL A 230 -7.38 -5.00 -8.61
C VAL A 230 -8.85 -4.65 -8.52
N ALA A 231 -9.30 -3.54 -9.13
CA ALA A 231 -10.72 -3.19 -9.18
C ALA A 231 -11.55 -4.23 -9.96
N PHE A 232 -11.03 -4.74 -11.09
CA PHE A 232 -11.65 -5.81 -11.86
C PHE A 232 -11.65 -7.17 -11.15
N TRP A 233 -10.67 -7.43 -10.28
CA TRP A 233 -10.59 -8.64 -9.46
C TRP A 233 -11.51 -8.59 -8.24
N LEU A 234 -11.64 -7.41 -7.62
CA LEU A 234 -12.61 -7.13 -6.56
C LEU A 234 -14.06 -7.02 -7.06
N MET A 235 -14.27 -6.84 -8.37
CA MET A 235 -15.60 -6.82 -8.96
C MET A 235 -16.30 -8.16 -8.71
N PRO A 236 -17.43 -8.21 -7.98
CA PRO A 236 -18.08 -9.48 -7.65
C PRO A 236 -18.54 -10.18 -8.92
N ARG A 237 -17.86 -11.27 -9.29
CA ARG A 237 -18.20 -12.06 -10.47
C ARG A 237 -19.43 -12.91 -10.20
N GLY A 238 -20.59 -12.28 -10.32
CA GLY A 238 -21.85 -12.94 -10.64
C GLY A 238 -22.25 -14.09 -9.74
N GLN A 239 -22.33 -13.85 -8.42
CA GLN A 239 -23.26 -14.61 -7.57
C GLN A 239 -24.13 -13.64 -6.78
N SER A 240 -25.26 -13.27 -7.38
CA SER A 240 -26.41 -12.64 -6.72
C SER A 240 -27.15 -13.61 -5.78
N ALA A 241 -26.44 -14.59 -5.22
CA ALA A 241 -26.88 -15.36 -4.07
C ALA A 241 -26.82 -14.43 -2.85
N PHE A 242 -27.95 -13.79 -2.56
CA PHE A 242 -28.15 -12.94 -1.40
C PHE A 242 -28.10 -13.81 -0.12
N ILE A 243 -26.88 -14.22 0.28
CA ILE A 243 -26.62 -14.86 1.57
C ILE A 243 -26.72 -13.76 2.64
N ARG A 244 -27.96 -13.35 2.89
CA ARG A 244 -28.36 -12.81 4.18
C ARG A 244 -27.84 -13.83 5.20
N PRO A 245 -27.01 -13.46 6.19
CA PRO A 245 -26.82 -14.35 7.31
C PRO A 245 -28.22 -14.69 7.81
N ALA A 246 -28.45 -15.95 8.21
CA ALA A 246 -29.71 -16.33 8.82
C ALA A 246 -29.87 -15.48 10.07
N GLN A 247 -30.59 -14.36 9.91
CA GLN A 247 -31.07 -13.59 11.03
C GLN A 247 -31.90 -14.60 11.79
N VAL A 248 -31.40 -14.99 12.97
CA VAL A 248 -32.17 -15.78 13.91
C VAL A 248 -33.25 -14.84 14.39
N THR A 249 -34.29 -14.71 13.56
CA THR A 249 -35.56 -14.12 13.91
C THR A 249 -36.12 -15.07 14.94
N ILE A 250 -35.75 -14.82 16.20
CA ILE A 250 -36.45 -15.32 17.36
C ILE A 250 -37.84 -14.69 17.25
N LEU A 251 -38.70 -15.34 16.47
CA LEU A 251 -40.12 -15.07 16.46
C LEU A 251 -40.55 -15.19 17.92
N PRO A 252 -41.13 -14.14 18.53
CA PRO A 252 -41.65 -14.26 19.88
C PRO A 252 -42.71 -15.35 19.85
N TYR A 253 -42.42 -16.48 20.51
CA TYR A 253 -43.34 -17.60 20.66
C TYR A 253 -44.48 -17.19 21.60
N THR A 254 -45.41 -16.39 21.09
CA THR A 254 -46.68 -16.13 21.75
C THR A 254 -47.52 -17.39 21.60
N ALA A 255 -47.64 -18.16 22.68
CA ALA A 255 -48.31 -19.47 22.73
C ALA A 255 -49.85 -19.42 22.54
N SER A 256 -50.38 -18.32 21.98
CA SER A 256 -51.81 -18.02 21.83
C SER A 256 -52.43 -18.54 20.53
N THR A 257 -51.65 -18.92 19.53
CA THR A 257 -52.14 -19.16 18.15
C THR A 257 -52.14 -20.63 17.72
N ILE A 258 -52.15 -21.57 18.67
CA ILE A 258 -52.17 -23.03 18.40
C ILE A 258 -53.56 -23.54 17.95
N LYS A 259 -54.61 -22.71 18.02
CA LYS A 259 -56.00 -23.15 17.77
C LYS A 259 -56.51 -23.04 16.33
N GLU A 260 -55.84 -22.29 15.45
CA GLU A 260 -56.31 -22.02 14.08
C GLU A 260 -55.17 -22.13 13.06
N ALA A 261 -54.79 -23.36 12.75
CA ALA A 261 -53.98 -23.70 11.58
C ALA A 261 -54.83 -24.61 10.66
N PRO A 262 -55.08 -24.24 9.38
CA PRO A 262 -55.76 -25.11 8.43
C PRO A 262 -54.93 -26.39 8.19
N PRO A 263 -55.57 -27.55 7.94
CA PRO A 263 -54.84 -28.77 7.61
C PRO A 263 -54.06 -28.60 6.31
N LEU A 264 -52.78 -28.98 6.34
CA LEU A 264 -51.90 -29.01 5.17
C LEU A 264 -52.37 -30.09 4.17
N PRO A 265 -52.23 -29.87 2.85
CA PRO A 265 -52.59 -30.86 1.86
C PRO A 265 -51.65 -32.09 1.93
N GLU A 266 -52.27 -33.26 1.90
CA GLU A 266 -51.60 -34.56 1.95
C GLU A 266 -50.88 -34.86 0.63
N ILE A 267 -49.54 -34.88 0.67
CA ILE A 267 -48.71 -35.18 -0.51
C ILE A 267 -48.65 -36.70 -0.70
N VAL A 268 -49.45 -37.22 -1.63
CA VAL A 268 -49.41 -38.62 -2.05
C VAL A 268 -48.13 -38.87 -2.86
N PRO A 269 -47.27 -39.83 -2.48
CA PRO A 269 -46.04 -40.13 -3.22
C PRO A 269 -46.34 -41.10 -4.37
N GLY A 270 -46.53 -40.56 -5.57
CA GLY A 270 -46.74 -41.36 -6.77
C GLY A 270 -46.80 -40.52 -8.03
N ASP A 271 -45.64 -40.26 -8.64
CA ASP A 271 -45.44 -40.44 -10.08
C ASP A 271 -43.94 -40.34 -10.40
N ALA A 272 -43.41 -41.41 -10.98
CA ALA A 272 -42.02 -41.53 -11.41
C ALA A 272 -41.98 -41.87 -12.90
N SER A 273 -41.83 -40.85 -13.74
CA SER A 273 -41.51 -40.81 -15.18
C SER A 273 -41.58 -39.32 -15.57
N GLU A 274 -40.75 -38.74 -16.44
CA GLU A 274 -39.91 -39.28 -17.52
C GLU A 274 -38.54 -38.57 -17.60
N THR A 275 -37.55 -39.23 -18.23
CA THR A 275 -36.41 -38.58 -18.92
C THR A 275 -36.51 -38.99 -20.39
N PRO A 276 -36.35 -38.07 -21.35
CA PRO A 276 -35.08 -37.91 -22.11
C PRO A 276 -34.80 -36.44 -22.54
N GLU A 277 -33.66 -36.01 -23.12
CA GLU A 277 -32.26 -36.50 -23.25
C GLU A 277 -31.34 -35.28 -23.64
N GLU A 278 -30.13 -35.56 -24.16
CA GLU A 278 -29.25 -34.76 -25.06
C GLU A 278 -29.49 -33.23 -25.24
N THR A 279 -28.44 -32.40 -25.17
CA THR A 279 -27.50 -32.28 -26.31
C THR A 279 -26.10 -31.82 -25.87
N ILE A 280 -25.08 -32.61 -26.22
CA ILE A 280 -23.66 -32.22 -26.14
C ILE A 280 -23.21 -31.73 -27.53
N GLY A 281 -22.98 -30.43 -27.67
CA GLY A 281 -22.42 -29.84 -28.89
C GLY A 281 -20.89 -29.80 -28.86
N SER A 282 -20.23 -30.69 -29.61
CA SER A 282 -18.80 -30.59 -29.94
C SER A 282 -18.62 -30.35 -31.45
N LEU A 283 -17.58 -29.60 -31.84
CA LEU A 283 -17.06 -29.23 -33.19
C LEU A 283 -16.82 -27.70 -33.22
N SER A 284 -15.83 -27.12 -33.89
CA SER A 284 -14.57 -27.60 -34.50
C SER A 284 -13.73 -26.38 -34.94
N ALA A 285 -12.52 -26.62 -35.46
CA ALA A 285 -11.74 -25.75 -36.35
C ALA A 285 -11.08 -24.45 -35.79
N ALA A 286 -9.80 -24.55 -35.48
CA ALA A 286 -8.78 -23.66 -36.07
C ALA A 286 -8.45 -24.20 -37.49
N PRO A 287 -7.89 -23.44 -38.48
CA PRO A 287 -6.67 -22.63 -38.33
C PRO A 287 -6.53 -21.35 -39.21
N ALA A 288 -5.52 -20.52 -38.90
CA ALA A 288 -4.71 -19.61 -39.75
C ALA A 288 -3.98 -18.65 -38.79
N LEU A 289 -2.65 -18.62 -38.62
CA LEU A 289 -1.55 -18.56 -39.59
C LEU A 289 -1.63 -17.35 -40.55
N GLY A 290 -1.50 -16.15 -39.98
CA GLY A 290 -1.29 -14.90 -40.70
C GLY A 290 0.14 -14.38 -40.47
N ASP A 291 1.06 -14.74 -41.36
CA ASP A 291 2.45 -14.28 -41.33
C ASP A 291 2.54 -12.87 -41.93
N GLY A 292 3.27 -11.95 -41.29
CA GLY A 292 3.05 -10.51 -41.51
C GLY A 292 4.15 -9.56 -41.02
N ALA A 293 5.42 -9.96 -41.12
CA ALA A 293 6.55 -9.11 -40.76
C ALA A 293 6.89 -8.09 -41.86
N PRO A 294 6.87 -6.77 -41.61
CA PRO A 294 7.40 -5.79 -42.56
C PRO A 294 8.93 -5.85 -42.55
N ARG A 295 9.52 -6.36 -43.65
CA ARG A 295 10.95 -6.21 -43.94
C ARG A 295 11.34 -4.73 -43.92
N ARG A 296 12.14 -4.32 -42.95
CA ARG A 296 12.81 -3.02 -42.97
C ARG A 296 14.09 -3.16 -43.79
N SER A 297 14.13 -2.50 -44.95
CA SER A 297 15.31 -2.46 -45.81
C SER A 297 16.51 -1.90 -45.03
N GLU A 298 17.60 -2.66 -44.95
CA GLU A 298 18.89 -2.14 -44.52
C GLU A 298 19.52 -1.37 -45.69
N GLU A 299 19.78 -0.09 -45.47
CA GLU A 299 20.43 0.78 -46.44
C GLU A 299 21.95 0.58 -46.36
N PRO A 300 22.67 0.33 -47.48
CA PRO A 300 24.09 0.00 -47.44
C PRO A 300 24.90 1.20 -46.93
N ARG A 301 25.52 1.02 -45.76
CA ARG A 301 26.31 2.04 -45.08
C ARG A 301 27.59 2.32 -45.84
N ASN A 302 27.83 3.58 -46.18
CA ASN A 302 29.03 4.05 -46.87
C ASN A 302 30.30 3.73 -46.04
N PRO A 303 31.29 2.99 -46.57
CA PRO A 303 32.48 2.59 -45.82
C PRO A 303 33.48 3.72 -45.53
N ASP A 304 33.36 4.87 -46.21
CA ASP A 304 34.35 5.96 -46.13
C ASP A 304 34.06 7.01 -45.04
N GLU A 305 33.06 6.79 -44.18
CA GLU A 305 32.76 7.71 -43.07
C GLU A 305 33.71 7.45 -41.88
N PRO A 306 34.59 8.41 -41.49
CA PRO A 306 35.54 8.19 -40.42
C PRO A 306 34.83 8.04 -39.07
N PHE A 307 34.92 6.83 -38.49
CA PHE A 307 34.41 6.53 -37.16
C PHE A 307 34.94 7.55 -36.14
N ASN A 308 34.04 8.36 -35.60
CA ASN A 308 34.34 9.35 -34.58
C ASN A 308 33.82 8.82 -33.22
N PRO A 309 34.60 8.02 -32.46
CA PRO A 309 34.15 7.47 -31.19
C PRO A 309 34.03 8.58 -30.15
N VAL A 310 32.80 9.05 -29.91
CA VAL A 310 32.50 10.01 -28.84
C VAL A 310 32.62 9.31 -27.48
N VAL A 311 33.86 9.24 -26.97
CA VAL A 311 34.17 8.67 -25.65
C VAL A 311 33.79 9.67 -24.55
N LEU A 312 32.56 9.55 -24.04
CA LEU A 312 32.06 10.40 -22.96
C LEU A 312 32.65 9.96 -21.60
N PHE A 313 33.70 10.65 -21.14
CA PHE A 313 34.31 10.41 -19.83
C PHE A 313 33.47 10.96 -18.66
N VAL A 314 32.49 10.18 -18.20
CA VAL A 314 31.66 10.53 -17.02
C VAL A 314 32.41 10.19 -15.72
N ARG A 315 33.02 11.18 -15.06
CA ARG A 315 33.57 11.02 -13.70
C ARG A 315 32.46 11.09 -12.63
N SER A 316 31.81 9.96 -12.38
CA SER A 316 30.94 9.78 -11.20
C SER A 316 31.77 9.60 -9.92
N LYS A 317 31.40 10.31 -8.83
CA LYS A 317 31.91 10.03 -7.47
C LYS A 317 31.20 8.86 -6.76
N VAL A 318 30.18 8.27 -7.39
CA VAL A 318 29.43 7.12 -6.86
C VAL A 318 29.80 5.89 -7.67
N ALA A 319 30.25 4.84 -6.98
CA ALA A 319 30.54 3.54 -7.59
C ALA A 319 29.24 2.89 -8.08
N SER A 320 28.96 3.01 -9.37
CA SER A 320 27.90 2.26 -10.04
C SER A 320 28.43 0.89 -10.43
N TYR A 321 27.65 -0.15 -10.12
CA TYR A 321 28.00 -1.57 -10.30
C TYR A 321 28.10 -2.03 -11.78
N TRP A 322 27.79 -1.14 -12.73
CA TRP A 322 27.78 -1.41 -14.18
C TRP A 322 29.17 -1.28 -14.80
N ARG A 323 30.15 -2.02 -14.28
CA ARG A 323 31.49 -2.15 -14.89
C ARG A 323 31.64 -3.47 -15.66
N GLY A 324 30.68 -3.73 -16.54
CA GLY A 324 30.79 -4.77 -17.57
C GLY A 324 31.42 -4.19 -18.82
N GLN A 325 32.72 -4.44 -19.04
CA GLN A 325 33.33 -4.25 -20.35
C GLN A 325 32.99 -5.48 -21.23
N THR A 326 32.16 -5.32 -22.24
CA THR A 326 32.09 -6.26 -23.37
C THR A 326 32.89 -5.67 -24.52
N LEU A 327 34.20 -5.92 -24.51
CA LEU A 327 35.07 -5.82 -25.67
C LEU A 327 35.12 -7.19 -26.35
N GLU A 328 34.05 -7.55 -27.06
CA GLU A 328 34.12 -8.65 -28.02
C GLU A 328 34.52 -8.05 -29.38
N ARG A 329 35.78 -8.27 -29.75
CA ARG A 329 36.15 -8.36 -31.17
C ARG A 329 35.87 -9.80 -31.60
N PHE A 330 35.10 -9.96 -32.65
CA PHE A 330 35.15 -11.14 -33.48
C PHE A 330 36.17 -10.85 -34.59
N ASP A 331 37.20 -11.68 -34.66
CA ASP A 331 38.11 -11.79 -35.81
C ASP A 331 37.49 -12.73 -36.86
#